data_AF-A0A357LP27-F1
#
_entry.id   AF-A0A357LP27-F1
#
_cell.length_a   1.000
_cell.length_b   1.000
_cell.length_c   1.000
_cell.angle_alpha   90.00
_cell.angle_beta   90.00
_cell.angle_gamma   90.00
#
_symmetry.space_group_name_H-M   'P 1'
#
loop_
_entity.id
_entity.type
_entity.pdbx_description
1 polymer ?
#
loop_
_entity_poly.entity_id
_entity_poly.type
_entity_poly.pdbx_seq_one_letter_code
_entity_poly.pdbx_strand_id
1 'polypeptide(L)' 'MTIAMERVLAWKILPRLMMFVMTVMYVRCIEWALSMPDISTQQASLISVVTGAMTGTIAVWLSHEK' A
#
# COMPACT_ATOMS: atom_id res chain seq x y z
N MET A 1 12.19 -23.93 17.21
CA MET A 1 11.32 -22.80 16.80
C MET A 1 12.07 -21.62 16.17
N THR A 2 13.36 -21.77 15.84
CA THR A 2 14.21 -20.72 15.23
C THR A 2 14.15 -20.71 13.69
N ILE A 3 14.01 -21.87 13.06
CA ILE A 3 14.03 -22.03 11.58
C ILE A 3 12.84 -21.35 10.87
N ALA A 4 11.68 -21.25 11.53
CA ALA A 4 10.50 -20.62 10.94
C ALA A 4 10.61 -19.10 10.86
N MET A 5 11.17 -18.46 11.90
CA MET A 5 11.32 -17.01 11.95
C MET A 5 12.40 -16.52 10.97
N GLU A 6 13.50 -17.26 10.81
CA GLU A 6 14.55 -16.94 9.83
C GLU A 6 14.06 -17.04 8.39
N ARG A 7 13.22 -18.03 8.04
CA ARG A 7 12.67 -18.14 6.68
C ARG A 7 11.62 -17.08 6.35
N VAL A 8 10.78 -16.68 7.32
CA VAL A 8 9.81 -15.60 7.14
C VAL A 8 10.50 -14.25 6.93
N LEU A 9 11.62 -14.01 7.63
CA LEU A 9 12.46 -12.84 7.43
C LEU A 9 13.23 -12.90 6.11
N ALA A 10 13.81 -14.06 5.77
CA ALA A 10 14.62 -14.26 4.56
C ALA A 10 13.82 -14.15 3.25
N TRP A 11 12.54 -14.50 3.25
CA TRP A 11 11.70 -14.43 2.05
C TRP A 11 11.17 -13.03 1.72
N LYS A 12 11.47 -12.01 2.55
CA LYS A 12 10.89 -10.66 2.44
C LYS A 12 9.36 -10.73 2.23
N ILE A 13 8.70 -11.73 2.81
CA ILE A 13 7.27 -12.01 2.56
C ILE A 13 6.42 -10.89 3.15
N LEU A 14 6.83 -10.36 4.31
CA LEU A 14 6.14 -9.27 5.01
C LEU A 14 6.02 -8.02 4.14
N PRO A 15 7.12 -7.45 3.59
CA PRO A 15 7.02 -6.28 2.73
C PRO A 15 6.31 -6.55 1.40
N ARG A 16 6.43 -7.76 0.81
CA ARG A 16 5.68 -8.12 -0.41
C ARG A 16 4.17 -8.23 -0.16
N LEU A 17 3.78 -8.83 0.96
CA LEU A 17 2.38 -8.88 1.40
C LEU A 17 1.86 -7.46 1.68
N MET A 18 2.68 -6.61 2.30
CA MET A 18 2.32 -5.23 2.61
C MET A 18 2.09 -4.39 1.33
N MET A 19 2.89 -4.60 0.28
CA MET A 19 2.64 -4.02 -1.04
C MET A 19 1.30 -4.47 -1.62
N PHE A 20 1.01 -5.78 -1.57
CA PHE A 20 -0.27 -6.31 -2.06
C PHE A 20 -1.47 -5.71 -1.32
N VAL A 21 -1.40 -5.62 0.02
CA VAL A 21 -2.45 -5.00 0.85
C VAL A 21 -2.63 -3.51 0.50
N MET A 22 -1.54 -2.78 0.26
CA MET A 22 -1.61 -1.37 -0.16
C MET A 22 -2.27 -1.21 -1.53
N THR A 23 -1.97 -2.08 -2.50
CA THR A 23 -2.63 -2.06 -3.81
C THR A 23 -4.14 -2.34 -3.70
N VAL A 24 -4.54 -3.32 -2.89
CA VAL A 24 -5.97 -3.64 -2.67
C VAL A 24 -6.71 -2.47 -2.01
N MET A 25 -6.10 -1.81 -1.02
CA MET A 25 -6.67 -0.62 -0.39
C MET A 25 -6.83 0.53 -1.38
N TYR A 26 -5.86 0.72 -2.28
CA TYR A 26 -5.92 1.74 -3.32
C TYR A 26 -7.10 1.54 -4.27
N VAL A 27 -7.31 0.31 -4.73
CA VAL A 27 -8.44 -0.05 -5.58
C VAL A 27 -9.77 0.22 -4.87
N ARG A 28 -9.91 -0.16 -3.59
CA ARG A 28 -11.14 0.15 -2.82
C ARG A 28 -11.37 1.65 -2.65
N CYS A 29 -10.31 2.45 -2.42
CA CYS A 29 -10.45 3.90 -2.34
C CYS A 29 -10.94 4.50 -3.65
N ILE A 30 -10.46 4.01 -4.80
CA ILE A 30 -10.92 4.46 -6.12
C ILE A 30 -12.37 4.02 -6.38
N GLU A 31 -12.71 2.77 -6.11
CA GLU A 31 -14.09 2.28 -6.28
C GLU A 31 -15.07 3.07 -5.40
N TRP A 32 -14.70 3.34 -4.16
CA TRP A 32 -15.49 4.19 -3.26
C TRP A 32 -15.62 5.62 -3.79
N ALA A 33 -14.53 6.21 -4.30
CA ALA A 33 -14.54 7.54 -4.90
C ALA A 33 -15.49 7.61 -6.10
N LEU A 34 -15.41 6.65 -7.01
CA LEU A 34 -16.25 6.56 -8.20
C LEU A 34 -17.73 6.24 -7.89
N SER A 35 -18.00 5.62 -6.74
CA SER A 35 -19.37 5.33 -6.29
C SER A 35 -20.13 6.57 -5.81
N MET A 36 -19.44 7.67 -5.49
CA MET A 36 -20.09 8.92 -5.08
C MET A 36 -20.37 9.83 -6.28
N PRO A 37 -21.58 10.41 -6.35
CA PRO A 37 -21.95 11.33 -7.43
C PRO A 37 -21.24 12.70 -7.33
N ASP A 38 -20.88 13.15 -6.12
CA ASP A 38 -20.11 14.37 -5.87
C ASP A 38 -19.04 14.11 -4.80
N ILE A 39 -17.77 14.23 -5.20
CA ILE A 39 -16.63 14.15 -4.26
C ILE A 39 -16.39 15.54 -3.67
N SER A 40 -16.48 15.66 -2.35
CA SER A 40 -16.05 16.87 -1.66
C SER A 40 -14.54 17.09 -1.79
N THR A 41 -14.09 18.33 -1.73
CA THR A 41 -12.66 18.70 -1.79
C THR A 41 -11.82 17.99 -0.72
N GLN A 42 -12.41 17.74 0.46
CA GLN A 42 -11.77 16.99 1.54
C GLN A 42 -11.56 15.51 1.17
N GLN A 43 -12.54 14.85 0.54
CA GLN A 43 -12.41 13.47 0.10
C GLN A 43 -11.40 13.32 -1.05
N ALA A 44 -11.40 14.25 -2.00
CA ALA A 44 -10.36 14.30 -3.05
C ALA A 44 -8.96 14.45 -2.47
N SER A 45 -8.80 15.30 -1.45
CA SER A 45 -7.51 15.48 -0.76
C SER A 45 -7.05 14.23 -0.03
N LEU A 46 -7.97 13.48 0.60
CA LEU A 46 -7.69 12.20 1.25
C LEU A 46 -7.15 11.19 0.24
N ILE A 47 -7.82 11.04 -0.91
CA ILE A 47 -7.42 10.08 -1.96
C ILE A 47 -6.02 10.44 -2.50
N SER A 48 -5.76 11.71 -2.75
CA SER A 48 -4.43 12.20 -3.19
C SER A 48 -3.32 11.86 -2.20
N VAL A 49 -3.55 12.04 -0.90
CA VAL A 49 -2.57 11.68 0.15
C VAL A 49 -2.31 10.17 0.17
N VAL A 50 -3.36 9.35 0.01
CA VAL A 50 -3.21 7.88 -0.05
C VAL A 50 -2.42 7.46 -1.29
N THR A 51 -2.65 8.05 -2.46
CA THR A 51 -1.84 7.83 -3.68
C THR A 51 -0.38 8.20 -3.47
N GLY A 52 -0.11 9.35 -2.84
CA GLY A 52 1.23 9.82 -2.52
C GLY A 52 1.98 8.88 -1.56
N ALA A 53 1.29 8.43 -0.50
CA ALA A 53 1.84 7.47 0.47
C ALA A 53 2.19 6.12 -0.19
N MET A 54 1.39 5.67 -1.16
CA MET A 54 1.67 4.45 -1.92
C MET A 54 2.99 4.55 -2.70
N THR A 55 3.22 5.68 -3.38
CA THR A 55 4.50 5.94 -4.09
C THR A 55 5.69 5.95 -3.13
N GLY A 56 5.54 6.59 -1.96
CA GLY A 56 6.58 6.62 -0.93
C GLY A 56 6.92 5.21 -0.41
N THR A 57 5.91 4.38 -0.18
CA THR A 57 6.10 3.01 0.31
C THR A 57 6.81 2.13 -0.72
N ILE A 58 6.49 2.27 -2.01
CA ILE A 58 7.17 1.59 -3.12
C ILE A 58 8.63 2.05 -3.24
N ALA A 59 8.90 3.36 -3.11
CA ALA A 59 10.25 3.91 -3.19
C ALA A 59 11.16 3.43 -2.04
N VAL A 60 10.62 3.35 -0.81
CA VAL A 60 11.32 2.77 0.34
C VAL A 60 11.62 1.29 0.10
N TRP A 61 10.66 0.55 -0.47
CA TRP A 61 10.84 -0.86 -0.78
C TRP A 61 11.93 -1.11 -1.83
N LEU A 62 11.90 -0.37 -2.96
CA LEU A 62 12.89 -0.47 -4.03
C LEU A 62 14.30 -0.12 -3.52
N SER A 63 14.40 0.80 -2.56
CA SER A 63 15.67 1.14 -1.90
C SER A 63 16.19 0.04 -0.98
N HIS A 64 15.29 -0.76 -0.38
CA HIS A 64 15.62 -1.89 0.50
C HIS A 64 15.83 -3.21 -0.28
N GLU A 65 15.73 -3.18 -1.60
CA GLU A 65 16.07 -4.28 -2.50
C GLU A 65 17.50 -4.17 -3.08
N LYS A 66 18.22 -3.08 -2.78
CA LYS A 66 19.66 -2.93 -3.03
C LYS A 66 20.52 -3.65 -1.99
#